data_AF-A0A7W1QPN4-F1
#
_entry.id   AF-A0A7W1QPN4-F1
#
_cell.length_a   1.000
_cell.length_b   1.000
_cell.length_c   1.000
_cell.angle_alpha   90.00
_cell.angle_beta   90.00
_cell.angle_gamma   90.00
#
_symmetry.space_group_name_H-M   'P 1'
#
loop_
_entity.id
_entity.type
_entity.pdbx_description
1 polymer ?
#
loop_
_entity_poly.entity_id
_entity_poly.type
_entity_poly.pdbx_seq_one_letter_code
_entity_poly.pdbx_strand_id
1 'polypeptide(L)'
;MLFGGDETSLNARALANATGLRVFFGFLLMLVLSAGFYAFRHRKQFFGYRASEGDTYASATLRMWLVILVWIHAVVITALMIFEV
;
A
#
# COMPACT_ATOMS: atom_id res chain seq x y z
N MET A 1 -36.56 25.40 -17.89
CA MET A 1 -35.64 25.23 -16.73
C MET A 1 -35.58 23.75 -16.33
N LEU A 2 -35.09 22.85 -17.20
CA LEU A 2 -35.14 21.39 -16.99
C LEU A 2 -33.79 20.70 -17.25
N PHE A 3 -32.68 21.44 -17.21
CA PHE A 3 -31.33 20.91 -17.43
C PHE A 3 -30.39 21.01 -16.21
N GLY A 4 -30.80 21.69 -15.12
CA GLY A 4 -29.94 21.90 -13.94
C GLY A 4 -29.96 20.78 -12.88
N GLY A 5 -30.91 19.83 -12.98
CA GLY A 5 -31.04 18.72 -12.02
C GLY A 5 -30.08 17.56 -12.29
N ASP A 6 -29.67 17.37 -13.55
CA ASP A 6 -28.80 16.27 -13.93
C ASP A 6 -27.34 16.55 -13.49
N GLU A 7 -26.84 17.76 -13.77
CA GLU A 7 -25.47 18.18 -13.40
C GLU A 7 -25.22 18.14 -11.88
N THR A 8 -26.20 18.57 -11.07
CA THR A 8 -26.09 18.55 -9.61
C THR A 8 -26.04 17.13 -9.05
N SER A 9 -26.84 16.21 -9.61
CA SER A 9 -26.83 14.80 -9.22
C SER A 9 -25.55 14.06 -9.66
N LEU A 10 -24.99 14.44 -10.82
CA LEU A 10 -23.78 13.88 -11.39
C LEU A 10 -22.55 14.33 -10.58
N ASN A 11 -22.50 15.60 -10.19
CA ASN A 11 -21.48 16.14 -9.28
C ASN A 11 -21.54 15.52 -7.89
N ALA A 12 -22.74 15.29 -7.34
CA ALA A 12 -22.91 14.62 -6.05
C ALA A 12 -22.41 13.16 -6.08
N ARG A 13 -22.67 12.43 -7.18
CA ARG A 13 -22.15 11.07 -7.40
C ARG A 13 -20.63 11.05 -7.55
N ALA A 14 -20.06 12.02 -8.27
CA ALA A 14 -18.60 12.14 -8.42
C ALA A 14 -17.91 12.42 -7.09
N LEU A 15 -18.46 13.32 -6.27
CA LEU A 15 -17.98 13.61 -4.91
C LEU A 15 -18.08 12.39 -3.98
N ALA A 16 -19.20 11.66 -4.03
CA ALA A 16 -19.37 10.44 -3.25
C ALA A 16 -18.37 9.35 -3.66
N ASN A 17 -18.12 9.18 -4.96
CA ASN A 17 -17.15 8.21 -5.47
C ASN A 17 -15.72 8.58 -5.06
N ALA A 18 -15.31 9.84 -5.21
CA ALA A 18 -13.98 10.30 -4.79
C ALA A 18 -13.77 10.12 -3.28
N THR A 19 -14.80 10.44 -2.47
CA THR A 19 -14.75 10.26 -1.02
C THR A 19 -14.65 8.79 -0.63
N GLY A 20 -15.45 7.91 -1.25
CA GLY A 20 -15.39 6.47 -1.00
C GLY A 20 -14.03 5.87 -1.39
N LEU A 21 -13.47 6.32 -2.51
CA LEU A 21 -12.19 5.83 -3.00
C LEU A 21 -11.01 6.30 -2.12
N ARG A 22 -11.05 7.53 -1.57
CA ARG A 22 -10.10 8.01 -0.56
C ARG A 22 -10.12 7.17 0.71
N VAL A 23 -11.31 6.80 1.20
CA VAL A 23 -11.45 5.94 2.39
C VAL A 23 -10.90 4.55 2.12
N PHE A 24 -11.18 3.97 0.95
CA PHE A 24 -10.65 2.67 0.55
C PHE A 24 -9.12 2.67 0.48
N PHE A 25 -8.51 3.67 -0.15
CA PHE A 25 -7.06 3.79 -0.21
C PHE A 25 -6.43 4.07 1.17
N GLY A 26 -7.11 4.84 2.03
CA GLY A 26 -6.69 5.02 3.42
C GLY A 26 -6.66 3.72 4.22
N PHE A 27 -7.67 2.86 4.04
CA PHE A 27 -7.69 1.53 4.66
C PHE A 27 -6.58 0.62 4.12
N LEU A 28 -6.36 0.63 2.80
CA LEU A 28 -5.24 -0.08 2.16
C LEU A 28 -3.89 0.37 2.72
N LEU A 29 -3.68 1.68 2.87
CA LEU A 29 -2.45 2.22 3.44
C LEU A 29 -2.24 1.70 4.86
N MET A 30 -3.28 1.68 5.68
CA MET A 30 -3.21 1.16 7.05
C MET A 30 -2.86 -0.34 7.07
N LEU A 31 -3.41 -1.12 6.15
CA LEU A 31 -3.14 -2.54 6.00
C LEU A 31 -1.68 -2.78 5.57
N VAL A 32 -1.17 -2.01 4.60
CA VAL A 32 0.22 -2.07 4.13
C VAL A 32 1.20 -1.69 5.25
N LEU A 33 0.89 -0.66 6.03
CA LEU A 33 1.71 -0.27 7.20
C LEU A 33 1.75 -1.38 8.24
N SER A 34 0.60 -1.98 8.55
CA SER A 34 0.50 -3.10 9.50
C SER A 34 1.27 -4.34 9.00
N ALA A 35 1.13 -4.70 7.72
CA ALA A 35 1.85 -5.80 7.10
C ALA A 35 3.37 -5.59 7.11
N GLY A 36 3.84 -4.37 6.82
CA GLY A 36 5.25 -4.02 6.90
C GLY A 36 5.78 -4.10 8.32
N PHE A 37 5.04 -3.56 9.30
CA PHE A 37 5.42 -3.65 10.72
C PHE A 37 5.52 -5.10 11.18
N TYR A 38 4.56 -5.96 10.80
CA TYR A 38 4.58 -7.39 11.09
C TYR A 38 5.80 -8.08 10.46
N ALA A 39 6.10 -7.79 9.19
CA ALA A 39 7.27 -8.33 8.49
C ALA A 39 8.59 -7.92 9.17
N PHE A 40 8.71 -6.66 9.61
CA PHE A 40 9.87 -6.18 10.36
C PHE A 40 10.00 -6.82 11.75
N ARG A 41 8.88 -7.04 12.43
CA ARG A 41 8.84 -7.68 13.76
C ARG A 41 9.28 -9.14 13.71
N HIS A 42 8.90 -9.85 12.64
CA HIS A 42 9.23 -11.25 12.38
C HIS A 42 10.39 -11.43 11.40
N ARG A 43 11.18 -10.37 11.15
CA ARG A 43 12.27 -10.38 10.15
C ARG A 43 13.24 -11.55 10.29
N LYS A 44 13.53 -11.97 11.53
CA LYS A 44 14.46 -13.08 11.82
C LYS A 44 13.89 -14.44 11.43
N GLN A 45 12.56 -14.58 11.41
CA GLN A 45 11.86 -15.80 11.03
C GLN A 45 11.69 -15.91 9.51
N PHE A 46 11.48 -14.78 8.83
CA PHE A 46 11.29 -14.72 7.38
C PHE A 46 12.59 -14.61 6.58
N PHE A 47 13.58 -13.88 7.09
CA PHE A 47 14.85 -13.58 6.40
C PHE A 47 16.07 -14.06 7.18
N GLY A 48 15.87 -14.91 8.19
CA GLY A 48 16.95 -15.55 8.91
C GLY A 48 17.75 -16.48 7.99
N TYR A 49 19.06 -16.53 8.21
CA TYR A 49 19.96 -17.45 7.53
C TYR A 49 19.45 -18.90 7.68
N ARG A 50 19.12 -19.55 6.56
CA ARG A 50 18.91 -20.99 6.50
C ARG A 50 20.22 -21.60 6.06
N ALA A 51 20.81 -22.48 6.86
CA ALA A 51 22.05 -23.20 6.55
C ALA A 51 21.86 -24.21 5.41
N SER A 52 21.45 -23.70 4.24
CA SER A 52 21.23 -24.44 3.00
C SER A 52 22.33 -24.04 2.03
N GLU A 53 22.90 -25.03 1.33
CA GLU A 53 23.92 -24.81 0.30
C GLU A 53 23.39 -23.79 -0.73
N GLY A 54 24.00 -22.60 -0.78
CA GLY A 54 23.62 -21.50 -1.67
C GLY A 54 23.04 -20.25 -0.99
N ASP A 55 22.65 -20.32 0.28
CA ASP A 55 22.20 -19.13 1.03
C ASP A 55 23.37 -18.56 1.82
N THR A 56 24.02 -17.53 1.27
CA THR A 56 25.10 -16.79 1.95
C THR A 56 24.49 -15.69 2.82
N TYR A 57 25.18 -15.22 3.86
CA TYR A 57 24.72 -14.09 4.68
C TYR A 57 24.34 -12.84 3.84
N ALA A 58 24.99 -12.66 2.69
CA ALA A 58 24.68 -11.61 1.73
C ALA A 58 23.28 -11.76 1.09
N SER A 59 22.89 -12.97 0.66
CA SER A 59 21.60 -13.21 -0.02
C SER A 59 20.40 -13.09 0.93
N ALA A 60 20.55 -13.47 2.19
CA ALA A 60 19.53 -13.26 3.22
C ALA A 60 19.27 -11.76 3.46
N THR A 61 20.34 -10.97 3.54
CA THR A 61 20.27 -9.51 3.72
C THR A 61 19.63 -8.83 2.51
N LEU A 62 19.96 -9.27 1.30
CA LEU A 62 19.42 -8.73 0.05
C LEU A 62 17.91 -8.97 -0.10
N ARG A 63 17.42 -10.15 0.32
CA ARG A 63 15.97 -10.44 0.38
C ARG A 63 15.23 -9.50 1.32
N MET A 64 15.81 -9.22 2.48
CA MET A 64 15.21 -8.29 3.44
C MET A 64 15.14 -6.87 2.85
N TRP A 65 16.21 -6.38 2.22
CA TRP A 65 16.22 -5.08 1.57
C TRP A 65 15.21 -4.97 0.42
N LEU A 66 15.07 -6.02 -0.40
CA LEU A 66 14.11 -6.03 -1.50
C LEU A 66 12.66 -5.92 -0.99
N VAL A 67 12.32 -6.62 0.10
CA VAL A 67 10.99 -6.51 0.72
C VAL A 67 10.77 -5.12 1.33
N ILE A 68 11.79 -4.51 1.93
CA ILE A 68 11.71 -3.14 2.45
C ILE A 68 11.49 -2.13 1.31
N LEU A 69 12.21 -2.28 0.20
CA LEU A 69 12.05 -1.41 -0.97
C LEU A 69 10.65 -1.52 -1.57
N VAL A 70 10.15 -2.75 -1.75
CA VAL A 70 8.77 -2.99 -2.23
C VAL A 70 7.75 -2.40 -1.26
N TRP A 71 7.97 -2.53 0.06
CA TRP A 71 7.07 -1.97 1.05
C TRP A 71 7.02 -0.43 1.02
N ILE A 72 8.18 0.23 0.96
CA ILE A 72 8.25 1.70 0.80
C ILE A 72 7.54 2.11 -0.50
N HIS A 73 7.79 1.39 -1.60
CA HIS A 73 7.17 1.67 -2.88
C HIS A 73 5.63 1.54 -2.83
N ALA A 74 5.12 0.49 -2.17
CA ALA A 74 3.70 0.29 -1.96
C ALA A 74 3.06 1.43 -1.14
N VAL A 75 3.73 1.89 -0.08
CA VAL A 75 3.28 3.04 0.72
C VAL A 75 3.22 4.31 -0.12
N VAL A 76 4.27 4.59 -0.92
CA VAL A 76 4.33 5.78 -1.78
C VAL A 76 3.24 5.76 -2.84
N ILE A 77 3.04 4.65 -3.55
CA ILE A 77 1.97 4.53 -4.57
C ILE A 77 0.60 4.72 -3.93
N THR A 78 0.36 4.09 -2.77
CA THR A 78 -0.93 4.21 -2.08
C THR A 78 -1.18 5.64 -1.61
N ALA A 79 -0.13 6.33 -1.11
CA ALA A 79 -0.23 7.73 -0.72
C ALA A 79 -0.51 8.65 -1.92
N LEU A 80 0.18 8.46 -3.05
CA LEU A 80 -0.06 9.23 -4.27
C LEU A 80 -1.50 9.08 -4.77
N MET A 81 -2.03 7.85 -4.78
CA MET A 81 -3.41 7.58 -5.18
C MET A 81 -4.45 8.27 -4.28
N ILE A 82 -4.16 8.46 -2.99
CA ILE A 82 -5.04 9.21 -2.07
C ILE A 82 -5.10 10.70 -2.43
N PHE A 83 -3.98 11.26 -2.90
CA PHE A 83 -3.89 12.69 -3.26
C PHE A 83 -4.38 12.99 -4.69
N GLU A 84 -4.32 12.02 -5.60
CA GLU A 84 -4.78 12.17 -6.98
C GLU A 84 -6.30 12.01 -7.14
N VAL A 85 -6.93 11.18 -6.30
CA VAL A 85 -8.38 10.97 -6.22
C VAL A 85 -9.09 12.12 -5.53
#